data_AF-A0A6P1DVG3-F1
#
_entry.id   AF-A0A6P1DVG3-F1
#
_cell.length_a   1.000
_cell.length_b   1.000
_cell.length_c   1.000
_cell.angle_alpha   90.00
_cell.angle_beta   90.00
_cell.angle_gamma   90.00
#
_symmetry.space_group_name_H-M   'P 1'
#
loop_
_entity.id
_entity.type
_entity.pdbx_description
1 polymer ?
#
loop_
_entity_poly.entity_id
_entity_poly.type
_entity_poly.pdbx_seq_one_letter_code
_entity_poly.pdbx_strand_id
1 'polypeptide(L)'
;MATTALKGNPVALSGDLPAVGAAAPDFKLVDKDLADKTLADFAGKKKLLNIVPSLDTPVCATSTKKFNEAIAGKGDAVALVISADLPFAMGRFCGAEGIDNVIGLSMMRSRNFAKDYGVLMEDGPLAGITARAVVVLDADNKVVYTQLVPEITEEPNYEAALAAL
;
A
#
# COMPACT_ATOMS: atom_id res chain seq x y z
N MET A 1 -0.85 0.26 -19.16
CA MET A 1 0.09 -0.70 -18.54
C MET A 1 1.29 0.11 -18.13
N ALA A 2 1.29 0.51 -16.86
CA ALA A 2 2.31 1.34 -16.30
C ALA A 2 3.63 0.57 -16.17
N THR A 3 4.72 1.31 -16.04
CA THR A 3 6.05 0.76 -15.78
C THR A 3 6.64 1.49 -14.58
N THR A 4 7.36 0.75 -13.74
CA THR A 4 8.26 1.31 -12.72
C THR A 4 9.69 0.91 -13.09
N ALA A 5 10.66 1.20 -12.23
CA ALA A 5 12.03 0.77 -12.37
C ALA A 5 12.55 0.17 -11.07
N LEU A 6 13.52 -0.74 -11.19
CA LEU A 6 14.33 -1.22 -10.08
C LEU A 6 15.81 -0.95 -10.38
N LYS A 7 16.38 0.02 -9.68
CA LYS A 7 17.75 0.49 -9.90
C LYS A 7 17.99 0.87 -11.37
N GLY A 8 17.05 1.60 -11.95
CA GLY A 8 17.07 2.04 -13.35
C GLY A 8 16.67 0.97 -14.38
N ASN A 9 16.43 -0.27 -13.98
CA ASN A 9 15.95 -1.32 -14.89
C ASN A 9 14.41 -1.27 -14.96
N PRO A 10 13.80 -1.10 -16.15
CA PRO A 10 12.36 -1.10 -16.29
C PRO A 10 11.72 -2.39 -15.76
N VAL A 11 10.57 -2.25 -15.10
CA VAL A 11 9.72 -3.34 -14.59
C VAL A 11 8.29 -3.12 -15.08
N ALA A 12 7.73 -4.10 -15.77
CA ALA A 12 6.36 -4.06 -16.26
C ALA A 12 5.35 -4.33 -15.14
N LEU A 13 4.25 -3.58 -15.14
CA LEU A 13 3.15 -3.78 -14.19
C LEU A 13 1.91 -4.33 -14.89
N SER A 14 1.09 -5.06 -14.14
CA SER A 14 -0.12 -5.72 -14.64
C SER A 14 -1.25 -4.78 -15.07
N GLY A 15 -1.10 -3.46 -14.90
CA GLY A 15 -2.15 -2.50 -15.18
C GLY A 15 -1.74 -1.06 -14.88
N ASP A 16 -2.74 -0.24 -14.61
CA ASP A 16 -2.57 1.16 -14.22
C ASP A 16 -3.27 1.37 -12.86
N LEU A 17 -2.75 2.29 -12.04
CA LEU A 17 -3.42 2.65 -10.79
C LEU A 17 -4.84 3.17 -11.06
N PRO A 18 -5.80 2.92 -10.14
CA PRO A 18 -7.14 3.52 -10.23
C PRO A 18 -7.06 5.04 -10.41
N ALA A 19 -7.81 5.58 -11.36
CA ALA A 19 -7.81 7.01 -11.61
C ALA A 19 -8.49 7.80 -10.48
N VAL A 20 -8.02 9.03 -10.23
CA VAL A 20 -8.71 9.95 -9.30
C VAL A 20 -10.16 10.16 -9.75
N GLY A 21 -11.09 10.09 -8.80
CA GLY A 21 -12.54 10.15 -9.01
C GLY A 21 -13.21 8.80 -9.24
N ALA A 22 -12.45 7.74 -9.56
CA ALA A 22 -12.99 6.39 -9.69
C ALA A 22 -13.33 5.78 -8.32
N ALA A 23 -14.28 4.84 -8.29
CA ALA A 23 -14.46 3.97 -7.15
C ALA A 23 -13.25 3.01 -7.05
N ALA A 24 -12.71 2.85 -5.85
CA ALA A 24 -11.61 1.94 -5.60
C ALA A 24 -12.08 0.48 -5.75
N PRO A 25 -11.29 -0.40 -6.39
CA PRO A 25 -11.56 -1.84 -6.35
C PRO A 25 -11.56 -2.34 -4.90
N ASP A 26 -12.56 -3.16 -4.56
CA ASP A 26 -12.54 -3.84 -3.27
C ASP A 26 -11.41 -4.87 -3.21
N PHE A 27 -11.02 -5.25 -2.00
CA PHE A 27 -9.93 -6.18 -1.79
C PHE A 27 -10.27 -7.20 -0.72
N LYS A 28 -9.49 -8.27 -0.68
CA LYS A 28 -9.53 -9.28 0.37
C LYS A 28 -8.09 -9.60 0.78
N LEU A 29 -7.63 -8.92 1.83
CA LEU A 29 -6.26 -9.01 2.35
C LEU A 29 -6.26 -9.62 3.75
N VAL A 30 -5.09 -10.00 4.25
CA VAL A 30 -4.95 -10.72 5.52
C VAL A 30 -4.30 -9.86 6.58
N ASP A 31 -4.95 -9.68 7.73
CA ASP A 31 -4.38 -8.94 8.85
C ASP A 31 -3.47 -9.80 9.74
N LYS A 32 -2.96 -9.18 10.83
CA LYS A 32 -2.09 -9.82 11.83
C LYS A 32 -2.71 -11.04 12.50
N ASP A 33 -4.04 -11.10 12.58
CA ASP A 33 -4.79 -12.18 13.23
C ASP A 33 -5.22 -13.27 12.22
N LEU A 34 -4.69 -13.18 10.99
CA LEU A 34 -5.04 -14.05 9.86
C LEU A 34 -6.49 -13.90 9.39
N ALA A 35 -7.19 -12.85 9.80
CA ALA A 35 -8.54 -12.55 9.35
C ALA A 35 -8.52 -11.90 7.98
N ASP A 36 -9.59 -12.14 7.20
CA ASP A 36 -9.81 -11.41 5.96
C ASP A 36 -10.27 -9.98 6.26
N LYS A 37 -9.70 -9.01 5.53
CA LYS A 37 -10.07 -7.60 5.56
C LYS A 37 -10.39 -7.09 4.17
N THR A 38 -11.42 -6.27 4.10
CA THR A 38 -12.01 -5.66 2.90
C THR A 38 -12.16 -4.15 3.10
N LEU A 39 -12.58 -3.40 2.07
CA LEU A 39 -12.89 -1.98 2.24
C LEU A 39 -14.02 -1.75 3.25
N ALA A 40 -14.95 -2.69 3.39
CA ALA A 40 -16.09 -2.59 4.31
C ALA A 40 -15.66 -2.57 5.79
N ASP A 41 -14.54 -3.22 6.13
CA ASP A 41 -13.95 -3.17 7.48
C ASP A 41 -13.49 -1.76 7.89
N PHE A 42 -13.34 -0.86 6.90
CA PHE A 42 -12.89 0.53 7.09
C PHE A 42 -13.96 1.54 6.63
N ALA A 43 -15.23 1.14 6.57
CA ALA A 43 -16.32 2.00 6.14
C ALA A 43 -16.39 3.32 6.93
N GLY A 44 -16.69 4.42 6.22
CA GLY A 44 -16.84 5.75 6.82
C GLY A 44 -15.53 6.47 7.18
N LYS A 45 -14.37 5.82 7.02
CA LYS A 45 -13.05 6.45 7.20
C LYS A 45 -12.40 6.79 5.87
N LYS A 46 -11.53 7.78 5.83
CA LYS A 46 -10.57 7.93 4.73
C LYS A 46 -9.49 6.87 4.85
N LYS A 47 -8.95 6.39 3.73
CA LYS A 47 -7.95 5.31 3.74
C LYS A 47 -6.71 5.74 2.98
N LEU A 48 -5.55 5.66 3.63
CA LEU A 48 -4.25 5.78 2.99
C LEU A 48 -3.71 4.37 2.75
N LEU A 49 -3.62 3.95 1.50
CA LEU A 49 -3.03 2.68 1.09
C LEU A 49 -1.54 2.91 0.77
N ASN A 50 -0.65 2.57 1.70
CA ASN A 50 0.79 2.53 1.47
C ASN A 50 1.18 1.15 0.92
N ILE A 51 1.34 1.05 -0.40
CA ILE A 51 1.61 -0.20 -1.10
C ILE A 51 3.12 -0.32 -1.29
N VAL A 52 3.71 -1.38 -0.74
CA VAL A 52 5.16 -1.58 -0.71
C VAL A 52 5.54 -2.98 -1.21
N PRO A 53 6.70 -3.17 -1.86
CA PRO A 53 7.15 -4.51 -2.26
C PRO A 53 7.31 -5.45 -1.07
N SER A 54 8.05 -5.01 -0.05
CA SER A 54 8.22 -5.69 1.24
C SER A 54 8.60 -4.67 2.31
N LEU A 55 7.94 -4.73 3.46
CA LEU A 55 8.25 -3.97 4.67
C LEU A 55 9.66 -4.22 5.19
N ASP A 56 10.24 -5.39 4.91
CA ASP A 56 11.57 -5.80 5.35
C ASP A 56 12.69 -5.20 4.49
N THR A 57 12.56 -3.91 4.15
CA THR A 57 13.56 -3.14 3.42
C THR A 57 13.61 -1.68 3.92
N PRO A 58 14.77 -0.99 3.87
CA PRO A 58 14.91 0.34 4.48
C PRO A 58 13.93 1.39 3.97
N VAL A 59 13.65 1.42 2.67
CA VAL A 59 12.77 2.46 2.08
C VAL A 59 11.31 2.22 2.45
N CYS A 60 10.87 0.96 2.44
CA CYS A 60 9.52 0.60 2.87
C CYS A 60 9.31 0.90 4.36
N ALA A 61 10.31 0.58 5.19
CA ALA A 61 10.30 0.90 6.61
C ALA A 61 10.15 2.41 6.86
N THR A 62 10.92 3.24 6.16
CA THR A 62 10.83 4.69 6.26
C THR A 62 9.44 5.20 5.88
N SER A 63 8.87 4.71 4.78
CA SER A 63 7.53 5.12 4.35
C SER A 63 6.47 4.80 5.39
N THR A 64 6.54 3.60 5.97
CA THR A 64 5.58 3.16 6.97
C THR A 64 5.69 3.97 8.26
N LYS A 65 6.91 4.28 8.73
CA LYS A 65 7.13 5.12 9.91
C LYS A 65 6.56 6.53 9.72
N LYS A 66 6.83 7.17 8.57
CA LYS A 66 6.31 8.51 8.27
C LYS A 66 4.78 8.54 8.26
N PHE A 67 4.13 7.58 7.63
CA PHE A 67 2.67 7.49 7.65
C PHE A 67 2.10 7.10 9.03
N ASN A 68 2.80 6.26 9.79
CA ASN A 68 2.43 5.89 11.16
C ASN A 68 2.40 7.10 12.10
N GLU A 69 3.39 7.98 11.98
CA GLU A 69 3.42 9.24 12.74
C GLU A 69 2.33 10.20 12.25
N ALA A 70 2.16 10.35 10.94
CA ALA A 70 1.22 11.31 10.37
C ALA A 70 -0.26 10.94 10.58
N ILE A 71 -0.57 9.65 10.74
CA ILE A 71 -1.94 9.17 10.98
C ILE A 71 -2.31 9.17 12.47
N ALA A 72 -1.34 9.35 13.37
CA ALA A 72 -1.57 9.34 14.80
C ALA A 72 -2.62 10.40 15.20
N GLY A 73 -3.67 9.97 15.90
CA GLY A 73 -4.74 10.86 16.36
C GLY A 73 -5.78 11.27 15.29
N LYS A 74 -5.64 10.85 14.02
CA LYS A 74 -6.66 11.10 12.98
C LYS A 74 -7.77 10.05 13.05
N GLY A 75 -8.81 10.33 13.84
CA GLY A 75 -9.93 9.40 14.04
C GLY A 75 -10.80 9.14 12.80
N ASP A 76 -10.80 10.07 11.84
CA ASP A 76 -11.54 10.00 10.57
C ASP A 76 -10.78 9.26 9.46
N ALA A 77 -9.53 8.85 9.71
CA ALA A 77 -8.68 8.21 8.72
C ALA A 77 -8.02 6.92 9.24
N VAL A 78 -7.57 6.07 8.33
CA VAL A 78 -6.77 4.89 8.61
C VAL A 78 -5.67 4.75 7.58
N ALA A 79 -4.48 4.35 8.01
CA ALA A 79 -3.37 4.01 7.13
C ALA A 79 -3.21 2.49 7.07
N LEU A 80 -3.20 1.94 5.87
CA LEU A 80 -3.08 0.53 5.56
C LEU A 80 -1.75 0.32 4.83
N VAL A 81 -0.90 -0.55 5.36
CA VAL A 81 0.36 -0.92 4.69
C VAL A 81 0.17 -2.27 4.04
N ILE A 82 0.30 -2.32 2.72
CA ILE A 82 -0.05 -3.50 1.92
C ILE A 82 1.20 -4.05 1.23
N SER A 83 1.44 -5.35 1.39
CA SER A 83 2.59 -6.03 0.77
C SER A 83 2.33 -7.53 0.57
N ALA A 84 3.31 -8.22 -0.04
CA ALA A 84 3.32 -9.68 -0.10
C ALA A 84 3.89 -10.36 1.16
N ASP A 85 4.37 -9.60 2.14
CA ASP A 85 4.93 -10.15 3.38
C ASP A 85 3.87 -10.91 4.16
N LEU A 86 4.25 -11.98 4.84
CA LEU A 86 3.33 -12.72 5.71
C LEU A 86 2.95 -11.87 6.93
N PRO A 87 1.72 -11.99 7.46
CA PRO A 87 1.28 -11.22 8.63
C PRO A 87 2.22 -11.33 9.83
N PHE A 88 2.85 -12.50 10.02
CA PHE A 88 3.83 -12.72 11.10
C PHE A 88 5.11 -11.88 10.92
N ALA A 89 5.56 -11.68 9.68
CA ALA A 89 6.74 -10.87 9.37
C ALA A 89 6.42 -9.38 9.54
N MET A 90 5.26 -8.94 9.04
CA MET A 90 4.74 -7.59 9.24
C MET A 90 4.60 -7.28 10.73
N GLY A 91 4.06 -8.20 11.52
CA GLY A 91 3.90 -8.03 12.98
C GLY A 91 5.23 -7.90 13.72
N ARG A 92 6.25 -8.70 13.36
CA ARG A 92 7.60 -8.53 13.92
C ARG A 92 8.21 -7.18 13.57
N PHE A 93 8.08 -6.75 12.32
CA PHE A 93 8.57 -5.46 11.85
C PHE A 93 7.89 -4.32 12.62
N CYS A 94 6.55 -4.29 12.63
CA CYS A 94 5.82 -3.22 13.32
C CYS A 94 6.12 -3.16 14.82
N GLY A 95 6.20 -4.32 15.49
CA GLY A 95 6.52 -4.40 16.91
C GLY A 95 7.95 -3.95 17.24
N ALA A 96 8.94 -4.25 16.38
CA ALA A 96 10.31 -3.80 16.57
C ALA A 96 10.48 -2.28 16.34
N GLU A 97 9.66 -1.71 15.46
CA GLU A 97 9.78 -0.32 15.01
C GLU A 97 8.81 0.65 15.70
N GLY A 98 7.97 0.17 16.63
CA GLY A 98 6.98 1.01 17.34
C GLY A 98 5.87 1.54 16.44
N ILE A 99 5.42 0.72 15.49
CA ILE A 99 4.44 1.09 14.48
C ILE A 99 3.06 0.56 14.91
N ASP A 100 2.29 1.44 15.58
CA ASP A 100 1.02 1.07 16.22
C ASP A 100 -0.23 1.68 15.55
N ASN A 101 -0.06 2.71 14.72
CA ASN A 101 -1.17 3.49 14.14
C ASN A 101 -1.56 3.05 12.72
N VAL A 102 -0.75 2.19 12.08
CA VAL A 102 -1.03 1.64 10.75
C VAL A 102 -1.43 0.17 10.85
N ILE A 103 -2.27 -0.26 9.92
CA ILE A 103 -2.73 -1.65 9.85
C ILE A 103 -1.95 -2.36 8.74
N GLY A 104 -1.23 -3.41 9.10
CA GLY A 104 -0.57 -4.28 8.12
C GLY A 104 -1.57 -5.23 7.46
N LEU A 105 -1.58 -5.25 6.13
CA LEU A 105 -2.44 -6.12 5.31
C LEU A 105 -1.59 -6.88 4.29
N SER A 106 -1.68 -8.21 4.34
CA SER A 106 -0.90 -9.11 3.51
C SER A 106 -1.68 -9.64 2.30
N MET A 107 -1.00 -9.72 1.16
CA MET A 107 -1.45 -10.41 -0.04
C MET A 107 -1.19 -11.94 -0.02
N MET A 108 -0.90 -12.54 1.15
CA MET A 108 -0.49 -13.96 1.25
C MET A 108 -1.44 -14.96 0.57
N ARG A 109 -2.73 -14.64 0.42
CA ARG A 109 -3.75 -15.52 -0.17
C ARG A 109 -3.90 -15.39 -1.68
N SER A 110 -3.61 -14.23 -2.26
CA SER A 110 -3.91 -13.96 -3.69
C SER A 110 -3.13 -12.75 -4.22
N ARG A 111 -2.96 -12.70 -5.54
CA ARG A 111 -2.42 -11.51 -6.25
C ARG A 111 -3.48 -10.55 -6.76
N ASN A 112 -4.76 -10.81 -6.50
CA ASN A 112 -5.87 -10.02 -7.03
C ASN A 112 -5.74 -8.53 -6.68
N PHE A 113 -5.48 -8.18 -5.41
CA PHE A 113 -5.27 -6.78 -5.02
C PHE A 113 -4.25 -6.07 -5.93
N ALA A 114 -3.09 -6.68 -6.15
CA ALA A 114 -2.06 -6.05 -6.96
C ALA A 114 -2.44 -5.96 -8.45
N LYS A 115 -3.24 -6.91 -8.96
CA LYS A 115 -3.79 -6.84 -10.33
C LYS A 115 -4.84 -5.74 -10.46
N ASP A 116 -5.79 -5.71 -9.53
CA ASP A 116 -6.92 -4.78 -9.52
C ASP A 116 -6.46 -3.34 -9.33
N TYR A 117 -5.37 -3.13 -8.59
CA TYR A 117 -4.72 -1.83 -8.42
C TYR A 117 -3.60 -1.56 -9.43
N GLY A 118 -3.34 -2.46 -10.39
CA GLY A 118 -2.33 -2.24 -11.44
C GLY A 118 -0.88 -2.13 -10.95
N VAL A 119 -0.56 -2.75 -9.81
CA VAL A 119 0.75 -2.67 -9.13
C VAL A 119 1.46 -4.01 -9.04
N LEU A 120 0.94 -5.09 -9.62
CA LEU A 120 1.66 -6.37 -9.66
C LEU A 120 2.83 -6.24 -10.63
N MET A 121 4.05 -6.42 -10.16
CA MET A 121 5.23 -6.54 -11.02
C MET A 121 5.19 -7.89 -11.75
N GLU A 122 5.25 -7.85 -13.07
CA GLU A 122 5.12 -9.04 -13.93
C GLU A 122 6.48 -9.63 -14.33
N ASP A 123 7.55 -8.85 -14.25
CA ASP A 123 8.90 -9.24 -14.61
C ASP A 123 9.95 -8.77 -13.58
N GLY A 124 11.22 -9.07 -13.87
CA GLY A 124 12.35 -8.75 -13.00
C GLY A 124 12.45 -9.62 -11.74
N PRO A 125 13.42 -9.33 -10.86
CA PRO A 125 13.69 -10.13 -9.67
C PRO A 125 12.60 -10.04 -8.60
N LEU A 126 11.70 -9.05 -8.70
CA LEU A 126 10.57 -8.86 -7.79
C LEU A 126 9.23 -9.26 -8.45
N ALA A 127 9.24 -10.00 -9.57
CA ALA A 127 8.02 -10.48 -10.19
C ALA A 127 7.13 -11.23 -9.19
N GLY A 128 5.84 -10.91 -9.17
CA GLY A 128 4.86 -11.53 -8.29
C GLY A 128 4.65 -10.82 -6.95
N ILE A 129 5.25 -9.65 -6.71
CA ILE A 129 4.87 -8.77 -5.59
C ILE A 129 4.47 -7.37 -6.09
N THR A 130 4.15 -6.48 -5.17
CA THR A 130 3.68 -5.12 -5.44
C THR A 130 4.82 -4.16 -5.77
N ALA A 131 4.62 -3.30 -6.76
CA ALA A 131 5.40 -2.08 -6.93
C ALA A 131 5.20 -1.14 -5.73
N ARG A 132 5.98 -0.06 -5.65
CA ARG A 132 5.73 0.99 -4.66
C ARG A 132 4.70 1.99 -5.17
N ALA A 133 3.61 2.14 -4.44
CA ALA A 133 2.56 3.09 -4.76
C ALA A 133 1.85 3.61 -3.51
N VAL A 134 1.23 4.78 -3.63
CA VAL A 134 0.33 5.33 -2.62
C VAL A 134 -1.00 5.65 -3.26
N VAL A 135 -2.09 5.23 -2.60
CA VAL A 135 -3.45 5.54 -3.02
C VAL A 135 -4.20 6.08 -1.81
N VAL A 136 -4.91 7.20 -1.97
CA VAL A 136 -5.77 7.75 -0.92
C VAL A 136 -7.22 7.68 -1.36
N LEU A 137 -8.05 7.19 -0.45
CA LEU A 137 -9.48 7.01 -0.62
C LEU A 137 -10.25 7.91 0.35
N ASP A 138 -11.37 8.47 -0.11
CA ASP A 138 -12.32 9.14 0.76
C ASP A 138 -13.18 8.14 1.58
N ALA A 139 -14.11 8.68 2.37
CA ALA A 139 -15.01 7.88 3.21
C ALA A 139 -15.90 6.92 2.40
N ASP A 140 -16.21 7.26 1.15
CA ASP A 140 -17.07 6.52 0.22
C ASP A 140 -16.29 5.62 -0.74
N ASN A 141 -14.98 5.41 -0.47
CA ASN A 141 -14.07 4.62 -1.28
C ASN A 141 -13.81 5.18 -2.69
N LYS A 142 -13.97 6.49 -2.91
CA LYS A 142 -13.47 7.11 -4.14
C LYS A 142 -12.01 7.48 -4.00
N VAL A 143 -11.27 7.28 -5.09
CA VAL A 143 -9.86 7.60 -5.19
C VAL A 143 -9.70 9.11 -5.26
N VAL A 144 -8.98 9.71 -4.30
CA VAL A 144 -8.71 11.15 -4.26
C VAL A 144 -7.24 11.48 -4.58
N TYR A 145 -6.35 10.51 -4.47
CA TYR A 145 -4.95 10.62 -4.84
C TYR A 145 -4.39 9.27 -5.25
N THR A 146 -3.54 9.25 -6.28
CA THR A 146 -2.70 8.11 -6.62
C THR A 146 -1.30 8.55 -7.01
N GLN A 147 -0.33 7.71 -6.65
CA GLN A 147 1.05 7.84 -7.07
C GLN A 147 1.64 6.46 -7.25
N LEU A 148 2.08 6.16 -8.48
CA LEU A 148 3.04 5.09 -8.73
C LEU A 148 4.44 5.70 -8.62
N VAL A 149 5.32 5.10 -7.83
CA VAL A 149 6.71 5.58 -7.74
C VAL A 149 7.47 5.10 -8.99
N PRO A 150 8.15 6.00 -9.74
CA PRO A 150 8.85 5.62 -10.97
C PRO A 150 10.06 4.71 -10.71
N GLU A 151 10.64 4.75 -9.52
CA GLU A 151 11.75 3.90 -9.08
C GLU A 151 11.48 3.26 -7.71
N ILE A 152 11.55 1.94 -7.62
CA ILE A 152 11.27 1.15 -6.42
C ILE A 152 12.28 1.42 -5.30
N THR A 153 13.43 2.05 -5.56
CA THR A 153 14.33 2.50 -4.49
C THR A 153 14.02 3.90 -3.94
N GLU A 154 13.04 4.61 -4.51
CA GLU A 154 12.69 5.98 -4.11
C GLU A 154 11.46 6.03 -3.19
N GLU A 155 11.37 7.09 -2.39
CA GLU A 155 10.22 7.34 -1.51
C GLU A 155 9.06 8.01 -2.27
N PRO A 156 7.79 7.77 -1.89
CA PRO A 156 6.65 8.49 -2.43
C PRO A 156 6.61 9.94 -1.94
N ASN A 157 5.72 10.74 -2.53
CA ASN A 157 5.45 12.10 -2.07
C ASN A 157 4.45 12.06 -0.91
N TYR A 158 4.99 11.98 0.31
CA TYR A 158 4.18 11.92 1.53
C TYR A 158 3.29 13.14 1.72
N GLU A 159 3.81 14.34 1.45
CA GLU A 159 3.07 15.59 1.64
C GLU A 159 1.83 15.65 0.76
N ALA A 160 1.96 15.28 -0.52
CA ALA A 160 0.82 15.24 -1.44
C ALA A 160 -0.21 14.19 -1.03
N ALA A 161 0.22 13.00 -0.60
CA ALA A 161 -0.69 11.97 -0.11
C ALA A 161 -1.42 12.40 1.16
N LEU A 162 -0.72 13.01 2.12
CA LEU A 162 -1.30 13.48 3.38
C LEU A 162 -2.20 14.71 3.20
N ALA A 163 -1.92 15.57 2.22
CA ALA A 163 -2.78 16.70 1.88
C ALA A 163 -4.11 16.25 1.24
N ALA A 164 -4.12 15.08 0.58
CA ALA A 164 -5.33 14.48 0.02
C ALA A 164 -6.16 13.67 1.04
N LEU A 165 -5.64 13.50 2.26
CA LEU A 165 -6.26 12.77 3.36
C LEU A 165 -7.07 13.70 4.28
#